data_AF-S6GVL3-F1
#
_entry.id   AF-S6GVL3-F1
#
_cell.length_a   1.000
_cell.length_b   1.000
_cell.length_c   1.000
_cell.angle_alpha   90.00
_cell.angle_beta   90.00
_cell.angle_gamma   90.00
#
_symmetry.space_group_name_H-M   'P 1'
#
loop_
_entity.id
_entity.type
_entity.pdbx_description
1 polymer ?
#
loop_
_entity_poly.entity_id
_entity_poly.type
_entity_poly.pdbx_seq_one_letter_code
_entity_poly.pdbx_strand_id
1 'polypeptide(L)'
;MILRLTRKASSDLDGIYEHYKELLGPDQAKAVVNDVVHEAKALQEAGLASTGRPTDVPAVREFIHQRWPFLTSFQVTAGSVEILRFLHKNGQPLNQPLFQQDQSESDAGVSASGLRTYAKVVDGVTYNVPRGINRDAKGNAWIVRAIKDKQLVLSERFNDARFGGTLRALECAIGHLTHSGHAWQGSDVLTLNQRSTVHWRKRSGVGLCAVAYVTSKGPGRGETFFLSTYKRVASGKGLDKLRSKMLTVLQHAYRVELDCDEVPQWALDEMGAELDRLWQDVAFAAFLAAGKRKADQIAVADYLGQTSGTC
;
A
#
# COMPACT_ATOMS: atom_id res chain seq x y z
N MET A 1 3.21 20.85 -33.60
CA MET A 1 1.82 21.08 -33.13
C MET A 1 1.83 22.18 -32.07
N ILE A 2 0.74 22.96 -31.92
CA ILE A 2 0.65 23.97 -30.85
C ILE A 2 0.28 23.28 -29.54
N LEU A 3 0.92 23.64 -28.43
CA LEU A 3 0.58 23.09 -27.11
C LEU A 3 -0.41 24.03 -26.40
N ARG A 4 -1.53 23.48 -25.94
CA ARG A 4 -2.59 24.22 -25.23
C ARG A 4 -2.77 23.63 -23.84
N LEU A 5 -2.89 24.49 -22.84
CA LEU A 5 -3.16 24.11 -21.46
C LEU A 5 -4.63 24.38 -21.16
N THR A 6 -5.34 23.39 -20.65
CA THR A 6 -6.67 23.62 -20.08
C THR A 6 -6.55 24.39 -18.75
N ARG A 7 -7.65 25.00 -18.30
CA ARG A 7 -7.71 25.66 -16.98
C ARG A 7 -7.32 24.72 -15.83
N LYS A 8 -7.67 23.44 -15.97
CA LYS A 8 -7.34 22.38 -15.01
C LYS A 8 -5.84 22.09 -15.01
N ALA A 9 -5.21 21.99 -16.18
CA ALA A 9 -3.76 21.82 -16.28
C ALA A 9 -2.98 23.03 -15.72
N SER A 10 -3.45 24.26 -15.98
CA SER A 10 -2.85 25.46 -15.37
C SER A 10 -2.96 25.42 -13.84
N SER A 11 -4.14 25.07 -13.31
CA SER A 11 -4.31 24.89 -11.87
C SER A 11 -3.37 23.82 -11.31
N ASP A 12 -3.16 22.71 -12.01
CA ASP A 12 -2.25 21.65 -11.55
C ASP A 12 -0.80 22.15 -11.42
N LEU A 13 -0.33 22.98 -12.36
CA LEU A 13 1.00 23.61 -12.29
C LEU A 13 1.12 24.55 -11.07
N ASP A 14 0.05 25.28 -10.75
CA ASP A 14 0.02 26.14 -9.56
C ASP A 14 0.17 25.32 -8.27
N GLY A 15 -0.39 24.09 -8.21
CA GLY A 15 -0.21 23.26 -7.02
C GLY A 15 1.12 22.53 -6.97
N ILE A 16 1.69 22.17 -8.12
CA ILE A 16 3.10 21.73 -8.19
C ILE A 16 3.98 22.83 -7.61
N TYR A 17 3.78 24.08 -8.02
CA TYR A 17 4.51 25.23 -7.50
C TYR A 17 4.35 25.37 -5.99
N GLU A 18 3.12 25.45 -5.46
CA GLU A 18 2.90 25.69 -4.03
C GLU A 18 3.45 24.55 -3.16
N HIS A 19 3.33 23.29 -3.58
CA HIS A 19 3.92 22.16 -2.86
C HIS A 19 5.45 22.23 -2.79
N TYR A 20 6.12 22.46 -3.93
CA TYR A 20 7.58 22.52 -3.93
C TYR A 20 8.11 23.83 -3.34
N LYS A 21 7.32 24.90 -3.31
CA LYS A 21 7.68 26.16 -2.66
C LYS A 21 7.78 25.98 -1.15
N GLU A 22 6.89 25.20 -0.54
CA GLU A 22 6.97 24.85 0.89
C GLU A 22 8.19 23.97 1.21
N LEU A 23 8.59 23.09 0.29
CA LEU A 23 9.67 22.13 0.51
C LEU A 23 11.08 22.63 0.14
N LEU A 24 11.20 23.39 -0.95
CA LEU A 24 12.48 23.75 -1.60
C LEU A 24 12.68 25.27 -1.73
N GLY A 25 11.66 26.06 -1.40
CA GLY A 25 11.65 27.51 -1.64
C GLY A 25 11.17 27.90 -3.04
N PRO A 26 10.80 29.17 -3.24
CA PRO A 26 10.07 29.64 -4.41
C PRO A 26 10.86 29.53 -5.73
N ASP A 27 12.16 29.77 -5.71
CA ASP A 27 12.97 29.76 -6.94
C ASP A 27 13.17 28.34 -7.48
N GLN A 28 13.41 27.37 -6.59
CA GLN A 28 13.48 25.97 -6.98
C GLN A 28 12.12 25.43 -7.42
N ALA A 29 11.04 25.82 -6.75
CA ALA A 29 9.69 25.43 -7.15
C ALA A 29 9.32 25.92 -8.56
N LYS A 30 9.72 27.15 -8.94
CA LYS A 30 9.59 27.63 -10.32
C LYS A 30 10.41 26.80 -11.30
N ALA A 31 11.62 26.42 -10.92
CA ALA A 31 12.46 25.55 -11.75
C ALA A 31 11.79 24.19 -12.01
N VAL A 32 11.18 23.58 -10.98
CA VAL A 32 10.41 22.33 -11.13
C VAL A 32 9.27 22.48 -12.12
N VAL A 33 8.44 23.53 -11.97
CA VAL A 33 7.32 23.77 -12.92
C VAL A 33 7.83 23.98 -14.34
N ASN A 34 8.91 24.75 -14.51
CA ASN A 34 9.51 24.98 -15.82
C ASN A 34 10.04 23.69 -16.45
N ASP A 35 10.69 22.82 -15.67
CA ASP A 35 11.17 21.52 -16.13
C ASP A 35 10.01 20.64 -16.59
N VAL A 36 8.94 20.54 -15.80
CA VAL A 36 7.74 19.75 -16.13
C VAL A 36 7.08 20.27 -17.42
N VAL A 37 6.92 21.58 -17.54
CA VAL A 37 6.37 22.18 -18.77
C VAL A 37 7.32 21.97 -19.95
N HIS A 38 8.64 22.04 -19.73
CA HIS A 38 9.64 21.82 -20.77
C HIS A 38 9.60 20.39 -21.31
N GLU A 39 9.54 19.38 -20.44
CA GLU A 39 9.38 17.98 -20.86
C GLU A 39 8.08 17.76 -21.63
N ALA A 40 6.96 18.36 -21.19
CA ALA A 40 5.70 18.26 -21.90
C ALA A 40 5.71 18.91 -23.31
N LYS A 41 6.61 19.86 -23.57
CA LYS A 41 6.77 20.45 -24.92
C LYS A 41 7.26 19.44 -25.95
N ALA A 42 7.90 18.34 -25.54
CA ALA A 42 8.25 17.25 -26.46
C ALA A 42 7.02 16.69 -27.21
N LEU A 43 5.82 16.80 -26.62
CA LEU A 43 4.57 16.39 -27.27
C LEU A 43 4.20 17.24 -28.49
N GLN A 44 4.85 18.38 -28.71
CA GLN A 44 4.65 19.19 -29.91
C GLN A 44 5.22 18.53 -31.18
N GLU A 45 6.13 17.56 -31.01
CA GLU A 45 6.71 16.77 -32.08
C GLU A 45 5.72 15.70 -32.56
N ALA A 46 5.51 15.65 -33.89
CA ALA A 46 4.45 14.83 -34.48
C ALA A 46 4.60 13.31 -34.20
N GLY A 47 5.82 12.82 -33.97
CA GLY A 47 6.07 11.42 -33.63
C GLY A 47 5.67 11.04 -32.20
N LEU A 48 5.82 11.96 -31.25
CA LEU A 48 5.56 11.71 -29.82
C LEU A 48 4.08 11.86 -29.43
N ALA A 49 3.33 12.67 -30.18
CA ALA A 49 1.89 12.85 -29.99
C ALA A 49 1.11 11.52 -30.14
N SER A 50 1.59 10.60 -30.98
CA SER A 50 1.01 9.28 -31.20
C SER A 50 1.51 8.17 -30.27
N THR A 51 2.59 8.40 -29.50
CA THR A 51 3.25 7.35 -28.68
C THR A 51 2.90 7.39 -27.20
N GLY A 52 2.16 8.40 -26.73
CA GLY A 52 1.67 8.44 -25.35
C GLY A 52 0.83 7.21 -25.01
N ARG A 53 0.91 6.75 -23.76
CA ARG A 53 0.18 5.57 -23.28
C ARG A 53 -1.33 5.84 -23.42
N PRO A 54 -2.11 5.01 -24.13
CA PRO A 54 -3.55 5.20 -24.20
C PRO A 54 -4.17 4.96 -22.82
N THR A 55 -5.21 5.73 -22.50
CA THR A 55 -6.02 5.54 -21.29
C THR A 55 -7.37 4.91 -21.64
N ASP A 56 -8.18 4.63 -20.63
CA ASP A 56 -9.55 4.12 -20.79
C ASP A 56 -10.50 5.17 -21.41
N VAL A 57 -10.08 6.44 -21.48
CA VAL A 57 -10.84 7.51 -22.15
C VAL A 57 -10.37 7.61 -23.61
N PRO A 58 -11.27 7.37 -24.59
CA PRO A 58 -10.93 7.48 -25.99
C PRO A 58 -10.31 8.85 -26.33
N ALA A 59 -9.25 8.85 -27.14
CA ALA A 59 -8.45 10.01 -27.54
C ALA A 59 -7.55 10.65 -26.47
N VAL A 60 -7.62 10.21 -25.21
CA VAL A 60 -6.71 10.68 -24.14
C VAL A 60 -5.50 9.75 -24.03
N ARG A 61 -4.33 10.37 -23.88
CA ARG A 61 -3.05 9.70 -23.73
C ARG A 61 -2.26 10.30 -22.58
N GLU A 62 -1.34 9.51 -22.04
CA GLU A 62 -0.47 9.91 -20.95
C GLU A 62 1.00 9.93 -21.38
N PHE A 63 1.68 11.00 -20.99
CA PHE A 63 3.11 11.19 -21.13
C PHE A 63 3.75 11.17 -19.74
N ILE A 64 4.69 10.26 -19.53
CA ILE A 64 5.38 10.10 -18.25
C ILE A 64 6.63 10.97 -18.28
N HIS A 65 6.74 11.90 -17.33
CA HIS A 65 7.94 12.72 -17.15
C HIS A 65 9.07 11.86 -16.64
N GLN A 66 10.28 12.07 -17.15
CA GLN A 66 11.43 11.26 -16.76
C GLN A 66 12.10 11.80 -15.50
N ARG A 67 12.17 13.12 -15.37
CA ARG A 67 12.89 13.76 -14.26
C ARG A 67 12.04 13.92 -13.01
N TRP A 68 10.74 14.08 -13.19
CA TRP A 68 9.80 14.39 -12.12
C TRP A 68 8.70 13.32 -12.04
N PRO A 69 8.15 13.03 -10.84
CA PRO A 69 7.16 11.97 -10.66
C PRO A 69 5.76 12.40 -11.14
N PHE A 70 5.69 13.00 -12.32
CA PHE A 70 4.48 13.51 -12.93
C PHE A 70 4.13 12.73 -14.19
N LEU A 71 2.86 12.76 -14.52
CA LEU A 71 2.33 12.39 -15.82
C LEU A 71 1.53 13.57 -16.37
N THR A 72 1.61 13.76 -17.68
CA THR A 72 0.79 14.72 -18.42
C THR A 72 -0.27 13.93 -19.17
N SER A 73 -1.55 14.19 -18.85
CA SER A 73 -2.64 13.68 -19.68
C SER A 73 -2.94 14.70 -20.78
N PHE A 74 -3.04 14.23 -22.01
CA PHE A 74 -3.22 15.06 -23.18
C PHE A 74 -4.09 14.38 -24.21
N GLN A 75 -4.67 15.17 -25.11
CA GLN A 75 -5.32 14.68 -26.31
C GLN A 75 -4.77 15.40 -27.54
N VAL A 76 -4.74 14.71 -28.66
CA VAL A 76 -4.27 15.25 -29.93
C VAL A 76 -5.49 15.68 -30.75
N THR A 77 -5.52 16.94 -31.15
CA THR A 77 -6.53 17.51 -32.05
C THR A 77 -5.86 17.97 -33.34
N ALA A 78 -6.66 18.37 -34.35
CA ALA A 78 -6.13 18.85 -35.61
C ALA A 78 -5.22 20.08 -35.41
N GLY A 79 -3.91 19.86 -35.47
CA GLY A 79 -2.87 20.89 -35.35
C GLY A 79 -2.45 21.26 -33.93
N SER A 80 -3.04 20.67 -32.88
CA SER A 80 -2.67 21.00 -31.49
C SER A 80 -2.67 19.79 -30.54
N VAL A 81 -1.84 19.88 -29.51
CA VAL A 81 -1.86 18.98 -28.36
C VAL A 81 -2.44 19.74 -27.18
N GLU A 82 -3.56 19.26 -26.68
CA GLU A 82 -4.22 19.85 -25.53
C GLU A 82 -3.87 19.07 -24.27
N ILE A 83 -3.15 19.71 -23.36
CA ILE A 83 -2.86 19.18 -22.02
C ILE A 83 -4.08 19.36 -21.14
N LEU A 84 -4.62 18.23 -20.70
CA LEU A 84 -5.80 18.15 -19.84
C LEU A 84 -5.41 18.27 -18.37
N ARG A 85 -4.33 17.60 -17.93
CA ARG A 85 -3.87 17.61 -16.53
C ARG A 85 -2.36 17.42 -16.41
N PHE A 86 -1.78 17.96 -15.35
CA PHE A 86 -0.51 17.48 -14.79
C PHE A 86 -0.83 16.75 -13.48
N LEU A 87 -0.58 15.45 -13.45
CA LEU A 87 -0.91 14.60 -12.32
C LEU A 87 0.37 14.01 -11.76
N HIS A 88 0.39 13.69 -10.47
CA HIS A 88 1.42 12.81 -9.95
C HIS A 88 1.32 11.43 -10.65
N LYS A 89 2.42 10.68 -10.73
CA LYS A 89 2.50 9.38 -11.45
C LYS A 89 1.50 8.31 -10.98
N ASN A 90 0.81 8.55 -9.87
CA ASN A 90 -0.29 7.73 -9.34
C ASN A 90 -1.68 8.19 -9.85
N GLY A 91 -1.75 9.13 -10.79
CA GLY A 91 -2.98 9.65 -11.39
C GLY A 91 -3.70 10.75 -10.59
N GLN A 92 -3.11 11.27 -9.50
CA GLN A 92 -3.77 12.25 -8.61
C GLN A 92 -3.29 13.70 -8.82
N PRO A 93 -4.16 14.73 -8.69
CA PRO A 93 -3.79 16.14 -8.72
C PRO A 93 -3.13 16.59 -7.42
N LEU A 94 -2.24 17.59 -7.46
CA LEU A 94 -1.59 18.12 -6.25
C LEU A 94 -2.47 19.05 -5.40
N ASN A 95 -3.40 19.78 -6.03
CA ASN A 95 -4.15 20.88 -5.40
C ASN A 95 -5.45 20.46 -4.70
N GLN A 96 -5.74 19.16 -4.65
CA GLN A 96 -6.78 18.74 -3.73
C GLN A 96 -6.20 18.92 -2.32
N PRO A 97 -6.96 19.50 -1.36
CA PRO A 97 -6.51 19.53 0.00
C PRO A 97 -6.06 18.12 0.32
N LEU A 98 -4.81 17.99 0.79
CA LEU A 98 -4.32 16.77 1.43
C LEU A 98 -5.36 16.47 2.50
N PHE A 99 -6.35 15.64 2.14
CA PHE A 99 -7.31 15.12 3.08
C PHE A 99 -6.46 14.63 4.23
N GLN A 100 -6.74 15.20 5.41
CA GLN A 100 -6.12 14.86 6.67
C GLN A 100 -5.79 13.38 6.68
N GLN A 101 -4.49 13.10 6.68
CA GLN A 101 -3.87 11.82 7.01
C GLN A 101 -4.82 10.63 7.00
N ASP A 102 -5.17 10.12 5.82
CA ASP A 102 -5.27 8.68 5.74
C ASP A 102 -3.86 8.16 5.55
N GLN A 103 -3.36 7.57 6.62
CA GLN A 103 -2.41 6.47 6.55
C GLN A 103 -3.00 5.42 5.60
N SER A 104 -2.89 5.63 4.28
CA SER A 104 -3.16 4.62 3.28
C SER A 104 -2.00 3.64 3.33
N GLU A 105 -2.10 2.76 4.31
CA GLU A 105 -1.31 1.56 4.44
C GLU A 105 -1.74 0.56 3.36
N SER A 106 -1.43 0.80 2.08
CA SER A 106 -1.48 -0.17 0.96
C SER A 106 -1.25 0.57 -0.36
N ASP A 107 0.00 0.81 -0.74
CA ASP A 107 0.62 -0.14 -1.66
C ASP A 107 1.64 -1.02 -0.94
N ALA A 108 1.17 -2.18 -0.52
CA ALA A 108 1.94 -3.18 0.18
C ALA A 108 2.66 -4.04 -0.85
N GLY A 109 3.81 -3.58 -1.36
CA GLY A 109 4.69 -4.46 -2.11
C GLY A 109 5.19 -5.57 -1.19
N VAL A 110 5.13 -6.82 -1.65
CA VAL A 110 5.82 -7.94 -0.99
C VAL A 110 7.25 -7.96 -1.52
N SER A 111 8.26 -7.81 -0.65
CA SER A 111 9.66 -7.94 -1.06
C SER A 111 9.94 -9.37 -1.53
N ALA A 112 11.06 -9.61 -2.24
CA ALA A 112 11.53 -10.96 -2.55
C ALA A 112 11.67 -11.86 -1.29
N SER A 113 11.85 -11.24 -0.11
CA SER A 113 11.88 -11.90 1.20
C SER A 113 10.49 -12.14 1.82
N GLY A 114 9.41 -11.86 1.11
CA GLY A 114 8.05 -12.10 1.57
C GLY A 114 7.53 -11.08 2.59
N LEU A 115 8.24 -9.96 2.83
CA LEU A 115 7.86 -8.97 3.84
C LEU A 115 6.98 -7.86 3.25
N ARG A 116 6.05 -7.36 4.06
CA ARG A 116 5.22 -6.21 3.68
C ARG A 116 6.09 -4.95 3.67
N THR A 117 6.22 -4.30 2.53
CA THR A 117 7.04 -3.11 2.37
C THR A 117 6.23 -1.83 2.24
N TYR A 118 6.90 -0.69 2.41
CA TYR A 118 6.46 0.63 2.03
C TYR A 118 7.59 1.34 1.30
N ALA A 119 7.26 2.25 0.39
CA ALA A 119 8.26 3.06 -0.30
C ALA A 119 8.83 4.13 0.65
N LYS A 120 10.16 4.24 0.74
CA LYS A 120 10.85 5.30 1.46
C LYS A 120 11.87 5.97 0.57
N VAL A 121 11.73 7.28 0.36
CA VAL A 121 12.73 8.08 -0.36
C VAL A 121 13.83 8.49 0.62
N VAL A 122 15.08 8.23 0.25
CA VAL A 122 16.29 8.71 0.93
C VAL A 122 17.23 9.22 -0.15
N ASP A 123 17.61 10.50 -0.07
CA ASP A 123 18.51 11.17 -1.02
C ASP A 123 18.09 10.99 -2.49
N GLY A 124 16.79 11.10 -2.77
CA GLY A 124 16.22 10.96 -4.11
C GLY A 124 16.04 9.52 -4.60
N VAL A 125 16.54 8.51 -3.87
CA VAL A 125 16.38 7.10 -4.19
C VAL A 125 15.21 6.51 -3.41
N THR A 126 14.30 5.78 -4.09
CA THR A 126 13.18 5.09 -3.44
C THR A 126 13.58 3.67 -3.07
N TYR A 127 13.45 3.35 -1.79
CA TYR A 127 13.70 2.03 -1.22
C TYR A 127 12.38 1.33 -0.85
N ASN A 128 12.27 0.03 -1.10
CA ASN A 128 11.18 -0.80 -0.60
C ASN A 128 11.54 -1.31 0.80
N VAL A 129 10.99 -0.67 1.83
CA VAL A 129 11.38 -0.88 3.22
C VAL A 129 10.33 -1.73 3.93
N PRO A 130 10.69 -2.88 4.53
CA PRO A 130 9.77 -3.65 5.35
C PRO A 130 9.17 -2.87 6.53
N ARG A 131 7.91 -3.14 6.82
CA ARG A 131 7.22 -2.66 8.04
C ARG A 131 8.03 -3.08 9.27
N GLY A 132 8.25 -2.14 10.19
CA GLY A 132 9.13 -2.34 11.35
C GLY A 132 10.56 -1.81 11.15
N ILE A 133 10.88 -1.27 9.97
CA ILE A 133 12.13 -0.54 9.73
C ILE A 133 11.81 0.92 9.44
N ASN A 134 12.51 1.84 10.08
CA ASN A 134 12.35 3.29 9.89
C ASN A 134 13.69 3.94 9.56
N ARG A 135 13.67 5.02 8.78
CA ARG A 135 14.85 5.85 8.54
C ARG A 135 15.02 6.87 9.65
N ASP A 136 16.20 6.91 10.26
CA ASP A 136 16.70 8.07 10.99
C ASP A 136 17.57 8.90 10.07
N ALA A 137 16.99 9.99 9.56
CA ALA A 137 17.66 10.91 8.64
C ALA A 137 18.76 11.72 9.32
N LYS A 138 18.64 12.03 10.62
CA LYS A 138 19.64 12.86 11.32
C LYS A 138 20.91 12.08 11.59
N GLY A 139 20.77 10.83 12.01
CA GLY A 139 21.92 9.98 12.32
C GLY A 139 22.29 9.00 11.21
N ASN A 140 21.82 9.23 9.98
CA ASN A 140 22.11 8.41 8.80
C ASN A 140 22.06 6.90 9.06
N ALA A 141 20.94 6.42 9.59
CA ALA A 141 20.76 5.01 9.93
C ALA A 141 19.36 4.48 9.65
N TRP A 142 19.27 3.17 9.46
CA TRP A 142 18.00 2.45 9.56
C TRP A 142 17.81 1.93 10.97
N ILE A 143 16.59 2.05 11.49
CA ILE A 143 16.23 1.58 12.82
C ILE A 143 15.17 0.49 12.65
N VAL A 144 15.51 -0.73 13.09
CA VAL A 144 14.56 -1.83 13.20
C VAL A 144 13.88 -1.73 14.56
N ARG A 145 12.56 -1.66 14.58
CA ARG A 145 11.75 -1.67 15.81
C ARG A 145 10.56 -2.61 15.69
N ALA A 146 10.37 -3.44 16.70
CA ALA A 146 9.17 -4.23 16.88
C ALA A 146 8.57 -3.99 18.27
N ILE A 147 7.27 -3.74 18.30
CA ILE A 147 6.50 -3.57 19.54
C ILE A 147 5.51 -4.74 19.61
N LYS A 148 5.52 -5.46 20.73
CA LYS A 148 4.59 -6.55 21.03
C LYS A 148 3.99 -6.30 22.40
N ASP A 149 2.67 -6.39 22.51
CA ASP A 149 1.95 -6.16 23.78
C ASP A 149 2.31 -4.83 24.47
N LYS A 150 2.47 -3.77 23.67
CA LYS A 150 2.92 -2.41 24.08
C LYS A 150 4.34 -2.34 24.64
N GLN A 151 5.12 -3.41 24.56
CA GLN A 151 6.53 -3.43 24.93
C GLN A 151 7.42 -3.45 23.70
N LEU A 152 8.52 -2.71 23.76
CA LEU A 152 9.56 -2.72 22.72
C LEU A 152 10.34 -4.03 22.86
N VAL A 153 10.15 -4.95 21.91
CA VAL A 153 10.78 -6.29 21.92
C VAL A 153 11.98 -6.38 20.98
N LEU A 154 12.11 -5.42 20.06
CA LEU A 154 13.25 -5.30 19.15
C LEU A 154 13.57 -3.83 18.92
N SER A 155 14.83 -3.44 19.05
CA SER A 155 15.30 -2.10 18.70
C SER A 155 16.76 -2.13 18.33
N GLU A 156 17.06 -2.13 17.03
CA GLU A 156 18.43 -2.16 16.53
C GLU A 156 18.69 -1.07 15.50
N ARG A 157 19.94 -0.61 15.43
CA ARG A 157 20.35 0.53 14.61
C ARG A 157 21.45 0.14 13.61
N PHE A 158 21.22 0.45 12.35
CA PHE A 158 22.08 0.12 11.21
C PHE A 158 22.57 1.43 10.56
N ASN A 159 23.74 1.93 10.98
CA ASN A 159 24.30 3.17 10.45
C ASN A 159 24.90 2.98 9.06
N ASP A 160 24.62 3.87 8.12
CA ASP A 160 25.05 3.77 6.73
C ASP A 160 26.56 3.62 6.60
N ALA A 161 27.33 4.44 7.32
CA ALA A 161 28.80 4.41 7.28
C ALA A 161 29.38 3.06 7.72
N ARG A 162 28.76 2.38 8.69
CA ARG A 162 29.23 1.09 9.21
C ARG A 162 28.96 -0.06 8.24
N PHE A 163 27.88 0.04 7.47
CA PHE A 163 27.43 -1.03 6.58
C PHE A 163 27.73 -0.77 5.10
N GLY A 164 28.48 0.29 4.77
CA GLY A 164 28.90 0.56 3.39
C GLY A 164 27.84 1.26 2.54
N GLY A 165 26.98 2.07 3.17
CA GLY A 165 25.98 2.93 2.51
C GLY A 165 24.54 2.60 2.86
N THR A 166 23.61 3.46 2.42
CA THR A 166 22.18 3.41 2.76
C THR A 166 21.51 2.10 2.35
N LEU A 167 21.81 1.58 1.15
CA LEU A 167 21.24 0.31 0.66
C LEU A 167 21.72 -0.88 1.48
N ARG A 168 23.03 -0.98 1.74
CA ARG A 168 23.62 -2.10 2.49
C ARG A 168 23.18 -2.11 3.95
N ALA A 169 23.09 -0.94 4.57
CA ALA A 169 22.51 -0.80 5.90
C ALA A 169 21.04 -1.26 5.94
N LEU A 170 20.26 -0.94 4.89
CA LEU A 170 18.88 -1.43 4.75
C LEU A 170 18.84 -2.95 4.59
N GLU A 171 19.67 -3.54 3.72
CA GLU A 171 19.74 -5.00 3.53
C GLU A 171 20.04 -5.74 4.84
N CYS A 172 20.99 -5.23 5.64
CA CYS A 172 21.30 -5.79 6.96
C CYS A 172 20.13 -5.64 7.94
N ALA A 173 19.45 -4.48 7.93
CA ALA A 173 18.26 -4.25 8.75
C ALA A 173 17.10 -5.20 8.38
N ILE A 174 16.90 -5.46 7.07
CA ILE A 174 15.92 -6.42 6.56
C ILE A 174 16.27 -7.84 7.01
N GLY A 175 17.54 -8.24 6.87
CA GLY A 175 18.02 -9.53 7.34
C GLY A 175 17.77 -9.70 8.84
N HIS A 176 18.13 -8.71 9.65
CA HIS A 176 17.91 -8.73 11.09
C HIS A 176 16.42 -8.84 11.46
N LEU A 177 15.56 -8.01 10.85
CA LEU A 177 14.12 -8.09 11.08
C LEU A 177 13.56 -9.46 10.70
N THR A 178 13.98 -10.02 9.56
CA THR A 178 13.52 -11.33 9.08
C THR A 178 13.87 -12.45 10.08
N HIS A 179 15.11 -12.47 10.58
CA HIS A 179 15.57 -13.50 11.52
C HIS A 179 15.13 -13.26 12.97
N SER A 180 14.68 -12.06 13.31
CA SER A 180 14.15 -11.76 14.65
C SER A 180 12.86 -12.51 14.98
N GLY A 181 12.16 -13.06 13.99
CA GLY A 181 10.82 -13.65 14.16
C GLY A 181 9.71 -12.62 14.41
N HIS A 182 10.01 -11.32 14.36
CA HIS A 182 9.06 -10.22 14.54
C HIS A 182 8.62 -9.54 13.24
N ALA A 183 9.14 -10.00 12.10
CA ALA A 183 8.79 -9.45 10.80
C ALA A 183 7.32 -9.73 10.42
N TRP A 184 6.69 -8.76 9.76
CA TRP A 184 5.37 -8.93 9.16
C TRP A 184 5.52 -9.49 7.75
N GLN A 185 5.01 -10.69 7.52
CA GLN A 185 5.04 -11.32 6.19
C GLN A 185 3.79 -10.91 5.40
N GLY A 186 3.94 -10.73 4.09
CA GLY A 186 2.82 -10.46 3.19
C GLY A 186 1.75 -11.56 3.25
N SER A 187 2.16 -12.80 3.46
CA SER A 187 1.25 -13.94 3.67
C SER A 187 0.41 -13.86 4.94
N ASP A 188 0.71 -12.94 5.87
CA ASP A 188 -0.07 -12.78 7.10
C ASP A 188 -1.40 -12.05 6.85
N VAL A 189 -1.57 -11.49 5.66
CA VAL A 189 -2.76 -10.77 5.21
C VAL A 189 -3.32 -11.45 3.97
N LEU A 190 -4.60 -11.81 4.02
CA LEU A 190 -5.35 -12.28 2.87
C LEU A 190 -6.21 -11.14 2.34
N THR A 191 -5.92 -10.65 1.14
CA THR A 191 -6.76 -9.65 0.48
C THR A 191 -7.95 -10.35 -0.16
N LEU A 192 -9.17 -9.89 0.15
CA LEU A 192 -10.39 -10.39 -0.50
C LEU A 192 -10.76 -9.52 -1.71
N ASN A 193 -10.68 -8.20 -1.54
CA ASN A 193 -10.85 -7.21 -2.62
C ASN A 193 -10.14 -5.89 -2.25
N GLN A 194 -10.36 -4.83 -3.02
CA GLN A 194 -9.72 -3.52 -2.80
C GLN A 194 -10.06 -2.89 -1.44
N ARG A 195 -11.18 -3.25 -0.83
CA ARG A 195 -11.68 -2.66 0.42
C ARG A 195 -11.59 -3.59 1.62
N SER A 196 -11.27 -4.87 1.42
CA SER A 196 -11.35 -5.86 2.48
C SER A 196 -10.16 -6.80 2.56
N THR A 197 -9.63 -6.94 3.78
CA THR A 197 -8.47 -7.78 4.08
C THR A 197 -8.72 -8.60 5.35
N VAL A 198 -8.10 -9.78 5.44
CA VAL A 198 -8.24 -10.71 6.57
C VAL A 198 -6.88 -10.98 7.21
N HIS A 199 -6.85 -10.95 8.54
CA HIS A 199 -5.63 -11.03 9.34
C HIS A 199 -5.81 -12.01 10.50
N TRP A 200 -4.72 -12.68 10.90
CA TRP A 200 -4.69 -13.42 12.16
C TRP A 200 -4.35 -12.50 13.34
N ARG A 201 -5.22 -12.42 14.34
CA ARG A 201 -5.06 -11.55 15.52
C ARG A 201 -5.23 -12.33 16.83
N LYS A 202 -4.30 -12.16 17.78
CA LYS A 202 -4.47 -12.63 19.17
C LYS A 202 -5.46 -11.69 19.87
N ARG A 203 -6.51 -12.24 20.48
CA ARG A 203 -7.46 -11.50 21.32
C ARG A 203 -7.53 -12.14 22.71
N SER A 204 -7.54 -11.33 23.75
CA SER A 204 -7.70 -11.79 25.13
C SER A 204 -9.01 -12.58 25.29
N GLY A 205 -8.96 -13.73 25.97
CA GLY A 205 -10.11 -14.62 26.18
C GLY A 205 -10.57 -15.45 24.98
N VAL A 206 -10.18 -15.09 23.75
CA VAL A 206 -10.59 -15.79 22.51
C VAL A 206 -9.44 -16.58 21.88
N GLY A 207 -8.19 -16.13 22.10
CA GLY A 207 -7.01 -16.69 21.46
C GLY A 207 -6.77 -16.12 20.05
N LEU A 208 -6.08 -16.90 19.21
CA LEU A 208 -5.80 -16.50 17.83
C LEU A 208 -7.05 -16.63 16.95
N CYS A 209 -7.42 -15.58 16.24
CA CYS A 209 -8.61 -15.53 15.38
C CYS A 209 -8.36 -14.82 14.05
N ALA A 210 -9.07 -15.25 13.02
CA ALA A 210 -9.15 -14.57 11.74
C ALA A 210 -10.17 -13.43 11.83
N VAL A 211 -9.74 -12.23 11.44
CA VAL A 211 -10.52 -11.01 11.52
C VAL A 211 -10.42 -10.29 10.18
N ALA A 212 -11.58 -9.93 9.60
CA ALA A 212 -11.60 -9.09 8.42
C ALA A 212 -11.74 -7.61 8.79
N TYR A 213 -11.17 -6.74 7.96
CA TYR A 213 -11.34 -5.30 8.02
C TYR A 213 -11.91 -4.83 6.70
N VAL A 214 -12.94 -3.97 6.74
CA VAL A 214 -13.53 -3.31 5.57
C VAL A 214 -13.30 -1.81 5.70
N THR A 215 -12.61 -1.20 4.75
CA THR A 215 -12.31 0.24 4.78
C THR A 215 -13.56 1.09 4.50
N SER A 216 -13.77 2.15 5.29
CA SER A 216 -14.84 3.14 5.07
C SER A 216 -14.61 3.96 3.79
N LYS A 217 -15.65 4.64 3.31
CA LYS A 217 -15.55 5.63 2.22
C LYS A 217 -15.05 7.01 2.67
N GLY A 218 -15.21 7.34 3.95
CA GLY A 218 -14.85 8.62 4.53
C GLY A 218 -13.88 8.49 5.71
N PRO A 219 -13.51 9.63 6.35
CA PRO A 219 -12.57 9.65 7.46
C PRO A 219 -13.12 8.85 8.63
N GLY A 220 -12.35 7.86 9.07
CA GLY A 220 -12.77 7.00 10.17
C GLY A 220 -12.17 5.60 10.09
N ARG A 221 -12.33 4.86 11.19
CA ARG A 221 -11.93 3.45 11.23
C ARG A 221 -13.02 2.63 10.56
N GLY A 222 -12.65 1.91 9.51
CA GLY A 222 -13.52 0.93 8.86
C GLY A 222 -14.02 -0.18 9.80
N GLU A 223 -14.91 -1.03 9.31
CA GLU A 223 -15.54 -2.07 10.12
C GLU A 223 -14.65 -3.30 10.29
N THR A 224 -14.87 -4.03 11.39
CA THR A 224 -14.07 -5.21 11.77
C THR A 224 -14.98 -6.40 12.02
N PHE A 225 -14.76 -7.49 11.30
CA PHE A 225 -15.57 -8.70 11.37
C PHE A 225 -14.79 -9.87 11.97
N PHE A 226 -15.34 -10.51 12.98
CA PHE A 226 -14.83 -11.80 13.45
C PHE A 226 -15.26 -12.91 12.49
N LEU A 227 -14.31 -13.69 11.98
CA LEU A 227 -14.60 -14.78 11.07
C LEU A 227 -14.59 -16.13 11.78
N SER A 228 -13.45 -16.52 12.34
CA SER A 228 -13.28 -17.82 13.01
C SER A 228 -12.05 -17.82 13.94
N THR A 229 -12.00 -18.77 14.87
CA THR A 229 -10.79 -19.01 15.66
C THR A 229 -9.83 -19.93 14.93
N TYR A 230 -8.54 -19.77 15.16
CA TYR A 230 -7.51 -20.62 14.55
C TYR A 230 -7.76 -22.11 14.87
N LYS A 231 -8.11 -22.45 16.13
CA LYS A 231 -8.41 -23.83 16.53
C LYS A 231 -9.53 -24.48 15.70
N ARG A 232 -10.56 -23.71 15.32
CA ARG A 232 -11.66 -24.19 14.48
C ARG A 232 -11.21 -24.35 13.02
N VAL A 233 -10.46 -23.40 12.50
CA VAL A 233 -9.93 -23.46 11.13
C VAL A 233 -8.94 -24.63 10.98
N ALA A 234 -8.01 -24.78 11.91
CA ALA A 234 -7.00 -25.84 11.91
C ALA A 234 -7.58 -27.26 12.06
N SER A 235 -8.76 -27.39 12.68
CA SER A 235 -9.47 -28.68 12.78
C SER A 235 -10.37 -28.98 11.57
N GLY A 236 -10.35 -28.15 10.53
CA GLY A 236 -11.21 -28.25 9.34
C GLY A 236 -12.67 -27.84 9.60
N LYS A 237 -13.20 -28.06 10.81
CA LYS A 237 -14.58 -27.76 11.22
C LYS A 237 -14.98 -26.28 11.13
N GLY A 238 -14.01 -25.39 10.98
CA GLY A 238 -14.22 -23.94 10.88
C GLY A 238 -14.18 -23.37 9.47
N LEU A 239 -13.87 -24.17 8.44
CA LEU A 239 -13.65 -23.66 7.08
C LEU A 239 -14.94 -23.17 6.41
N ASP A 240 -16.04 -23.92 6.51
CA ASP A 240 -17.32 -23.48 5.93
C ASP A 240 -17.83 -22.19 6.57
N LYS A 241 -17.69 -22.09 7.90
CA LYS A 241 -18.06 -20.89 8.65
C LYS A 241 -17.15 -19.71 8.31
N LEU A 242 -15.86 -19.96 8.09
CA LEU A 242 -14.90 -18.95 7.63
C LEU A 242 -15.32 -18.42 6.26
N ARG A 243 -15.62 -19.31 5.29
CA ARG A 243 -16.07 -18.96 3.94
C ARG A 243 -17.35 -18.15 3.98
N SER A 244 -18.37 -18.63 4.71
CA SER A 244 -19.66 -17.94 4.85
C SER A 244 -19.49 -16.54 5.44
N LYS A 245 -18.62 -16.37 6.44
CA LYS A 245 -18.34 -15.05 7.02
C LYS A 245 -17.55 -14.15 6.08
N MET A 246 -16.62 -14.68 5.28
CA MET A 246 -15.94 -13.91 4.23
C MET A 246 -16.91 -13.41 3.18
N LEU A 247 -17.91 -14.22 2.80
CA LEU A 247 -18.96 -13.77 1.88
C LEU A 247 -19.79 -12.63 2.50
N THR A 248 -20.14 -12.70 3.79
CA THR A 248 -20.79 -11.57 4.49
C THR A 248 -19.94 -10.30 4.45
N VAL A 249 -18.61 -10.42 4.57
CA VAL A 249 -17.68 -9.29 4.49
C VAL A 249 -17.65 -8.68 3.10
N LEU A 250 -17.60 -9.50 2.04
CA LEU A 250 -17.64 -9.02 0.66
C LEU A 250 -18.94 -8.29 0.35
N GLN A 251 -20.08 -8.83 0.81
CA GLN A 251 -21.37 -8.15 0.71
C GLN A 251 -21.38 -6.79 1.41
N HIS A 252 -20.81 -6.71 2.61
CA HIS A 252 -20.68 -5.44 3.32
C HIS A 252 -19.77 -4.46 2.58
N ALA A 253 -18.62 -4.91 2.10
CA ALA A 253 -17.70 -4.10 1.33
C ALA A 253 -18.36 -3.54 0.06
N TYR A 254 -19.17 -4.35 -0.63
CA TYR A 254 -19.93 -3.95 -1.81
C TYR A 254 -20.97 -2.87 -1.48
N ARG A 255 -21.77 -3.06 -0.42
CA ARG A 255 -22.74 -2.05 0.04
C ARG A 255 -22.07 -0.72 0.36
N VAL A 256 -20.94 -0.77 1.07
CA VAL A 256 -20.14 0.43 1.36
C VAL A 256 -19.63 1.07 0.07
N GLU A 257 -19.12 0.27 -0.88
CA GLU A 257 -18.53 0.75 -2.12
C GLU A 257 -19.54 1.39 -3.07
N LEU A 258 -20.75 0.84 -3.16
CA LEU A 258 -21.78 1.35 -4.06
C LEU A 258 -22.84 2.19 -3.36
N ASP A 259 -22.73 2.36 -2.03
CA ASP A 259 -23.69 3.09 -1.20
C ASP A 259 -25.12 2.56 -1.40
N CYS A 260 -25.28 1.24 -1.24
CA CYS A 260 -26.54 0.55 -1.46
C CYS A 260 -26.91 -0.36 -0.29
N ASP A 261 -28.22 -0.55 -0.05
CA ASP A 261 -28.72 -1.39 1.04
C ASP A 261 -28.74 -2.88 0.68
N GLU A 262 -29.07 -3.19 -0.58
CA GLU A 262 -29.18 -4.55 -1.08
C GLU A 262 -28.06 -4.89 -2.07
N VAL A 263 -27.63 -6.15 -2.03
CA VAL A 263 -26.64 -6.69 -2.96
C VAL A 263 -27.41 -7.53 -3.99
N PRO A 264 -27.34 -7.20 -5.29
CA PRO A 264 -28.00 -7.98 -6.32
C PRO A 264 -27.52 -9.44 -6.34
N GLN A 265 -28.41 -10.37 -6.73
CA GLN A 265 -28.08 -11.81 -6.75
C GLN A 265 -26.86 -12.13 -7.62
N TRP A 266 -26.72 -11.48 -8.79
CA TRP A 266 -25.56 -11.68 -9.67
C TRP A 266 -24.23 -11.33 -8.98
N ALA A 267 -24.22 -10.30 -8.13
CA ALA A 267 -23.04 -9.88 -7.39
C ALA A 267 -22.73 -10.86 -6.25
N LEU A 268 -23.76 -11.45 -5.63
CA LEU A 268 -23.59 -12.52 -4.65
C LEU A 268 -22.97 -13.77 -5.27
N ASP A 269 -23.43 -14.14 -6.47
CA ASP A 269 -22.93 -15.30 -7.21
C ASP A 269 -21.47 -15.08 -7.64
N GLU A 270 -21.13 -13.87 -8.11
CA GLU A 270 -19.77 -13.48 -8.46
C GLU A 270 -18.82 -13.52 -7.24
N MET A 271 -19.22 -12.92 -6.11
CA MET A 271 -18.44 -12.99 -4.86
C MET A 271 -18.24 -14.44 -4.38
N GLY A 272 -19.25 -15.29 -4.56
CA GLY A 272 -19.16 -16.72 -4.26
C GLY A 272 -18.10 -17.41 -5.11
N ALA A 273 -18.13 -17.19 -6.43
CA ALA A 273 -17.17 -17.74 -7.37
C ALA A 273 -15.73 -17.21 -7.13
N GLU A 274 -15.57 -15.94 -6.79
CA GLU A 274 -14.28 -15.37 -6.38
C GLU A 274 -13.73 -16.03 -5.12
N LEU A 275 -14.56 -16.26 -4.11
CA LEU A 275 -14.14 -16.97 -2.90
C LEU A 275 -13.75 -18.42 -3.19
N ASP A 276 -14.44 -19.10 -4.11
CA ASP A 276 -14.10 -20.47 -4.48
C ASP A 276 -12.76 -20.55 -5.21
N ARG A 277 -12.48 -19.57 -6.08
CA ARG A 277 -11.15 -19.39 -6.68
C ARG A 277 -10.08 -19.13 -5.62
N LEU A 278 -10.36 -18.21 -4.70
CA LEU A 278 -9.46 -17.89 -3.58
C LEU A 278 -9.16 -19.11 -2.71
N TRP A 279 -10.15 -19.98 -2.49
CA TRP A 279 -10.00 -21.19 -1.67
C TRP A 279 -8.96 -22.18 -2.23
N GLN A 280 -8.75 -22.14 -3.55
CA GLN A 280 -7.79 -22.97 -4.27
C GLN A 280 -6.46 -22.24 -4.54
N ASP A 281 -6.39 -20.94 -4.21
CA ASP A 281 -5.23 -20.10 -4.46
C ASP A 281 -4.11 -20.36 -3.44
N VAL A 282 -2.87 -20.23 -3.92
CA VAL A 282 -1.64 -20.22 -3.11
C VAL A 282 -1.72 -19.15 -2.01
N ALA A 283 -2.37 -18.01 -2.27
CA ALA A 283 -2.55 -16.95 -1.29
C ALA A 283 -3.34 -17.42 -0.05
N PHE A 284 -4.39 -18.22 -0.24
CA PHE A 284 -5.17 -18.75 0.88
C PHE A 284 -4.41 -19.82 1.65
N ALA A 285 -3.70 -20.72 0.95
CA ALA A 285 -2.81 -21.70 1.58
C ALA A 285 -1.72 -21.00 2.42
N ALA A 286 -1.12 -19.92 1.90
CA ALA A 286 -0.14 -19.12 2.60
C ALA A 286 -0.73 -18.43 3.85
N PHE A 287 -1.97 -17.95 3.77
CA PHE A 287 -2.71 -17.39 4.90
C PHE A 287 -2.97 -18.43 6.00
N LEU A 288 -3.34 -19.66 5.64
CA LEU A 288 -3.51 -20.74 6.64
C LEU A 288 -2.18 -21.10 7.31
N ALA A 289 -1.10 -21.20 6.52
CA ALA A 289 0.25 -21.42 7.04
C ALA A 289 0.69 -20.29 8.00
N ALA A 290 0.35 -19.04 7.70
CA ALA A 290 0.59 -17.90 8.59
C ALA A 290 -0.14 -18.04 9.93
N GLY A 291 -1.40 -18.50 9.90
CA GLY A 291 -2.17 -18.81 11.10
C GLY A 291 -1.47 -19.84 11.97
N LYS A 292 -0.96 -20.92 11.36
CA LYS A 292 -0.20 -21.96 12.07
C LYS A 292 1.08 -21.41 12.69
N ARG A 293 1.92 -20.72 11.92
CA ARG A 293 3.16 -20.10 12.43
C ARG A 293 2.89 -19.22 13.63
N LYS A 294 1.85 -18.38 13.56
CA LYS A 294 1.48 -17.48 14.66
C LYS A 294 0.94 -18.22 15.89
N ALA A 295 0.21 -19.31 15.69
CA ALA A 295 -0.24 -20.16 16.79
C ALA A 295 0.95 -20.83 17.50
N ASP A 296 1.89 -21.38 16.73
CA ASP A 296 3.10 -22.02 17.26
C ASP A 296 3.94 -21.01 18.05
N GLN A 297 4.14 -19.80 17.53
CA GLN A 297 4.83 -18.71 18.24
C GLN A 297 4.15 -18.31 19.55
N ILE A 298 2.81 -18.28 19.58
CA ILE A 298 2.06 -18.00 20.80
C ILE A 298 2.27 -19.12 21.82
N ALA A 299 2.18 -20.39 21.39
CA ALA A 299 2.36 -21.54 22.26
C ALA A 299 3.77 -21.58 22.87
N VAL A 300 4.81 -21.31 22.07
CA VAL A 300 6.20 -21.22 22.55
C VAL A 300 6.36 -20.09 23.57
N ALA A 301 5.81 -18.90 23.29
CA ALA A 301 5.90 -17.78 24.21
C ALA A 301 5.17 -18.06 25.53
N ASP A 302 3.99 -18.67 25.48
CA ASP A 302 3.22 -19.05 26.67
C ASP A 302 3.97 -20.13 27.49
N TYR A 303 4.60 -21.11 26.85
CA TYR A 303 5.44 -22.12 27.50
C TYR A 303 6.67 -21.50 28.19
N LEU A 304 7.42 -20.67 27.47
CA LEU A 304 8.59 -19.99 28.03
C LEU A 304 8.22 -19.11 29.22
N GLY A 305 7.12 -18.35 29.12
CA GLY A 305 6.61 -17.54 30.21
C GLY A 305 6.24 -18.35 31.47
N GLN A 306 5.73 -19.56 31.31
CA GLN A 306 5.48 -20.48 32.43
C GLN A 306 6.77 -20.99 33.06
N THR A 307 7.78 -21.30 32.25
CA THR A 307 9.08 -21.80 32.75
C THR A 307 9.95 -20.71 33.41
N SER A 308 9.82 -19.44 33.00
CA SER A 308 10.53 -18.31 33.60
C SER A 308 9.89 -17.80 34.91
N GLY A 309 8.67 -18.26 35.24
CA GLY A 309 7.96 -17.94 36.48
C GLY A 309 8.23 -18.89 37.65
N THR A 310 9.16 -19.84 37.49
CA THR A 310 9.61 -20.78 38.53
C THR A 310 11.08 -20.54 38.85
N CYS A 311 11.38 -19.44 39.54
CA CYS A 311 12.55 -19.23 40.40
C CYS A 311 12.19 -18.17 41.44
#